data_AF-A0A2K8ZA83-F1
#
_entry.id   AF-A0A2K8ZA83-F1
#
_cell.length_a   1.000
_cell.length_b   1.000
_cell.length_c   1.000
_cell.angle_alpha   90.00
_cell.angle_beta   90.00
_cell.angle_gamma   90.00
#
_symmetry.space_group_name_H-M   'P 1'
#
loop_
_entity.id
_entity.type
_entity.pdbx_description
1 polymer ?
#
loop_
_entity_poly.entity_id
_entity_poly.type
_entity_poly.pdbx_seq_one_letter_code
_entity_poly.pdbx_strand_id
1 'polypeptide(L)'
;MRTIIEAIDHPDWVLKDWKIKFLLSERMLHEVKKLARVGHWYDDPLVTDIWRDRLTICYDSIYGFYETFGIPPQIGDRLFDEDSGVIIQNRSIDGRLKTITFTISI
;
A
#
# COMPACT_ATOMS: atom_id res chain seq x y z
N MET A 1 16.59 -1.35 17.60
CA MET A 1 16.39 -0.66 16.31
C MET A 1 15.24 -1.35 15.59
N ARG A 2 14.00 -0.83 15.70
CA ARG A 2 12.83 -1.40 15.03
C ARG A 2 12.55 -0.56 13.80
N THR A 3 13.06 -0.99 12.65
CA THR A 3 12.69 -0.54 11.30
C THR A 3 11.41 -1.24 10.85
N ILE A 4 10.42 -1.38 11.74
CA ILE A 4 9.09 -1.81 11.31
C ILE A 4 8.45 -0.56 10.76
N ILE A 5 8.53 -0.39 9.45
CA ILE A 5 7.62 0.46 8.70
C ILE A 5 6.24 -0.07 9.08
N GLU A 6 5.48 0.71 9.86
CA GLU A 6 4.14 0.29 10.25
C GLU A 6 3.30 0.10 8.99
N ALA A 7 2.59 -1.02 8.94
CA ALA A 7 1.69 -1.31 7.85
C ALA A 7 0.56 -0.28 7.88
N ILE A 8 0.40 0.44 6.76
CA ILE A 8 -0.62 1.47 6.60
C ILE A 8 -1.93 0.75 6.30
N ASP A 9 -2.97 1.05 7.10
CA ASP A 9 -4.29 0.46 6.96
C ASP A 9 -5.41 1.50 6.99
N HIS A 10 -6.59 1.07 6.54
CA HIS A 10 -7.83 1.83 6.60
C HIS A 10 -8.98 0.86 6.92
N PRO A 11 -9.97 1.28 7.72
CA PRO A 11 -11.12 0.42 8.06
C PRO A 11 -11.89 -0.11 6.85
N ASP A 12 -11.95 0.68 5.77
CA ASP A 12 -12.72 0.35 4.56
C ASP A 12 -11.92 -0.49 3.55
N TRP A 13 -10.63 -0.71 3.79
CA TRP A 13 -9.80 -1.53 2.90
C TRP A 13 -9.99 -3.02 3.21
N VAL A 14 -11.11 -3.55 2.75
CA VAL A 14 -11.54 -4.92 3.03
C VAL A 14 -11.96 -5.61 1.73
N LEU A 15 -11.28 -6.72 1.43
CA LEU A 15 -11.60 -7.59 0.31
C LEU A 15 -12.30 -8.83 0.84
N LYS A 16 -13.64 -8.86 0.69
CA LYS A 16 -14.54 -9.80 1.38
C LYS A 16 -14.42 -9.70 2.91
N ASP A 17 -13.63 -10.58 3.50
CA ASP A 17 -13.35 -10.63 4.95
C ASP A 17 -11.89 -10.34 5.28
N TRP A 18 -11.08 -10.04 4.26
CA TRP A 18 -9.64 -9.87 4.40
C TRP A 18 -9.29 -8.39 4.46
N LYS A 19 -8.62 -7.99 5.54
CA LYS A 19 -8.07 -6.64 5.67
C LYS A 19 -6.89 -6.47 4.71
N ILE A 20 -6.91 -5.39 3.95
CA ILE A 20 -5.80 -5.02 3.08
C ILE A 20 -4.94 -3.98 3.80
N LYS A 21 -3.64 -4.23 3.79
CA LYS A 21 -2.63 -3.31 4.34
C LYS A 21 -1.56 -3.04 3.30
N PHE A 22 -0.93 -1.87 3.40
CA PHE A 22 0.18 -1.49 2.55
C PHE A 22 1.45 -1.27 3.34
N LEU A 23 2.56 -1.67 2.74
CA LEU A 23 3.89 -1.29 3.15
C LEU A 23 4.55 -0.56 1.98
N LEU A 24 5.24 0.52 2.28
CA LEU A 24 6.03 1.23 1.29
C LEU A 24 7.43 0.59 1.25
N SER A 25 7.95 0.33 0.05
CA SER A 25 9.33 -0.13 -0.12
C SER A 25 10.33 0.90 0.45
N GLU A 26 11.55 0.49 0.76
CA GLU A 26 12.58 1.41 1.24
C GLU A 26 12.83 2.57 0.27
N ARG A 27 12.83 2.26 -1.03
CA ARG A 27 12.97 3.27 -2.10
C ARG A 27 11.83 4.28 -2.06
N MET A 28 10.59 3.79 -1.93
CA MET A 28 9.44 4.67 -1.91
C MET A 28 9.39 5.51 -0.62
N LEU A 29 9.74 4.92 0.53
CA LEU A 29 9.90 5.64 1.80
C LEU A 29 10.97 6.71 1.74
N HIS A 30 12.06 6.46 1.03
CA HIS A 30 13.10 7.45 0.84
C HIS A 30 12.54 8.69 0.10
N GLU A 31 11.75 8.48 -0.95
CA GLU A 31 11.07 9.56 -1.66
C GLU A 31 10.02 10.26 -0.79
N VAL A 32 9.22 9.52 -0.01
CA VAL A 32 8.26 10.09 0.95
C VAL A 32 8.97 11.01 1.94
N LYS A 33 10.08 10.54 2.51
CA LYS A 33 10.85 11.30 3.50
C LYS A 33 11.49 12.56 2.94
N LYS A 34 11.81 12.62 1.65
CA LYS A 34 12.30 13.86 1.01
C LYS A 34 11.24 14.94 0.93
N LEU A 35 9.96 14.55 0.87
CA LEU A 35 8.83 15.48 0.77
C LEU A 35 8.39 16.00 2.15
N ALA A 36 8.66 15.25 3.21
CA ALA A 36 8.31 15.62 4.58
C ALA A 36 9.13 16.83 5.07
N ARG A 37 8.44 17.80 5.66
CA ARG A 37 9.06 19.01 6.24
C ARG A 37 9.45 18.82 7.70
N VAL A 38 9.08 17.69 8.30
CA VAL A 38 9.33 17.34 9.70
C VAL A 38 10.08 16.01 9.80
N GLY A 39 10.74 15.75 10.94
CA GLY A 39 11.61 14.58 11.11
C GLY A 39 10.91 13.22 10.97
N HIS A 40 9.62 13.15 11.29
CA HIS A 40 8.78 11.98 11.11
C HIS A 40 7.78 12.23 9.98
N TRP A 41 7.95 11.58 8.84
CA TRP A 41 7.12 11.84 7.66
C TRP A 41 5.61 11.64 7.90
N TYR A 42 5.23 10.75 8.82
CA TYR A 42 3.85 10.46 9.17
C TYR A 42 3.21 11.53 10.08
N ASP A 43 4.00 12.47 10.59
CA ASP A 43 3.50 13.63 11.35
C ASP A 43 3.25 14.84 10.43
N ASP A 44 3.62 14.77 9.14
CA ASP A 44 3.37 15.81 8.15
C ASP A 44 2.00 15.59 7.49
N PRO A 45 0.97 16.40 7.82
CA PRO A 45 -0.40 16.17 7.34
C PRO A 45 -0.50 16.16 5.82
N LEU A 46 0.27 17.01 5.14
CA LEU A 46 0.26 17.10 3.68
C LEU A 46 0.81 15.82 3.05
N VAL A 47 1.91 15.30 3.58
CA VAL A 47 2.51 14.06 3.09
C VAL A 47 1.58 12.89 3.38
N THR A 48 0.99 12.81 4.58
CA THR A 48 0.06 11.73 4.92
C THR A 48 -1.19 11.74 4.06
N ASP A 49 -1.76 12.91 3.74
CA ASP A 49 -2.96 12.99 2.89
C ASP A 49 -2.66 12.54 1.46
N ILE A 50 -1.56 13.03 0.87
CA ILE A 50 -1.13 12.61 -0.48
C ILE A 50 -0.94 11.09 -0.55
N TRP A 51 -0.31 10.50 0.46
CA TRP A 51 -0.07 9.06 0.47
C TRP A 51 -1.32 8.26 0.80
N ARG A 52 -2.25 8.77 1.61
CA ARG A 52 -3.56 8.17 1.84
C ARG A 52 -4.36 8.11 0.54
N ASP A 53 -4.38 9.19 -0.24
CA ASP A 53 -5.06 9.23 -1.53
C ASP A 53 -4.45 8.22 -2.50
N ARG A 54 -3.12 8.17 -2.60
CA ARG A 54 -2.42 7.19 -3.45
C ARG A 54 -2.70 5.74 -3.05
N LEU A 55 -2.69 5.44 -1.75
CA LEU A 55 -2.99 4.10 -1.25
C LEU A 55 -4.46 3.72 -1.45
N THR A 56 -5.37 4.69 -1.42
CA THR A 56 -6.77 4.48 -1.78
C THR A 56 -6.90 4.09 -3.24
N ILE A 57 -6.21 4.77 -4.16
CA ILE A 57 -6.15 4.39 -5.58
C ILE A 57 -5.57 2.97 -5.75
N CYS A 58 -4.52 2.62 -5.01
CA CYS A 58 -3.95 1.27 -5.03
C CYS A 58 -4.98 0.23 -4.56
N TYR A 59 -5.72 0.53 -3.50
CA TYR A 59 -6.79 -0.33 -3.00
C TYR A 59 -7.90 -0.50 -4.04
N ASP A 60 -8.37 0.58 -4.66
CA ASP A 60 -9.40 0.52 -5.71
C ASP A 60 -8.95 -0.33 -6.90
N SER A 61 -7.67 -0.24 -7.28
CA SER A 61 -7.06 -1.10 -8.30
C SER A 61 -7.05 -2.57 -7.89
N ILE A 62 -6.71 -2.88 -6.62
CA ILE A 62 -6.75 -4.25 -6.08
C ILE A 62 -8.18 -4.78 -6.07
N TYR A 63 -9.14 -3.95 -5.62
CA TYR A 63 -10.55 -4.30 -5.56
C TYR A 63 -11.11 -4.57 -6.96
N GLY A 64 -10.88 -3.68 -7.92
CA GLY A 64 -11.31 -3.86 -9.31
C GLY A 64 -10.70 -5.10 -9.97
N PHE A 65 -9.40 -5.37 -9.74
CA PHE A 65 -8.76 -6.60 -10.20
C PHE A 65 -9.43 -7.83 -9.59
N TYR A 66 -9.69 -7.80 -8.27
CA TYR A 66 -10.34 -8.89 -7.57
C TYR A 66 -11.76 -9.16 -8.06
N GLU A 67 -12.58 -8.13 -8.25
CA GLU A 67 -13.93 -8.27 -8.79
C GLU A 67 -13.92 -8.86 -10.20
N THR A 68 -12.88 -8.57 -10.99
CA THR A 68 -12.73 -9.07 -12.36
C THR A 68 -12.26 -10.53 -12.42
N PHE A 69 -11.23 -10.88 -11.62
CA PHE A 69 -10.54 -12.18 -11.74
C PHE A 69 -10.81 -13.15 -10.60
N GLY A 70 -11.48 -12.71 -9.52
CA GLY A 70 -11.78 -13.51 -8.34
C GLY A 70 -10.56 -13.83 -7.45
N ILE A 71 -9.38 -13.30 -7.79
CA ILE A 71 -8.12 -13.49 -7.05
C ILE A 71 -7.43 -12.15 -6.81
N PRO A 72 -6.71 -11.96 -5.69
CA PRO A 72 -5.93 -10.75 -5.48
C PRO A 72 -4.76 -10.67 -6.47
N PRO A 73 -4.28 -9.45 -6.80
CA PRO A 73 -3.04 -9.26 -7.55
C PRO A 73 -1.83 -9.97 -6.93
N GLN A 74 -0.86 -10.30 -7.78
CA GLN A 74 0.37 -11.02 -7.46
C GLN A 74 1.60 -10.11 -7.48
N ILE A 75 2.72 -10.65 -6.99
CA ILE A 75 4.02 -9.97 -7.07
C ILE A 75 4.37 -9.73 -8.54
N GLY A 76 4.77 -8.51 -8.87
CA GLY A 76 5.07 -8.06 -10.23
C GLY A 76 3.91 -7.37 -10.93
N ASP A 77 2.67 -7.51 -10.44
CA ASP A 77 1.52 -6.79 -11.00
C ASP A 77 1.63 -5.30 -10.69
N ARG A 78 1.17 -4.48 -11.64
CA ARG A 78 1.04 -3.04 -11.47
C ARG A 78 -0.33 -2.70 -10.90
N LEU A 79 -0.33 -1.80 -9.93
CA LEU A 79 -1.53 -1.13 -9.45
C LEU A 79 -1.63 0.21 -10.16
N PHE A 80 -2.83 0.53 -10.66
CA PHE A 80 -3.16 1.72 -11.47
C PHE A 80 -2.26 1.96 -12.71
N ASP A 81 -2.58 2.99 -13.50
CA ASP A 81 -2.12 3.21 -14.90
C ASP A 81 -0.60 3.07 -15.14
N GLU A 82 -0.23 2.58 -16.33
CA GLU A 82 1.10 2.06 -16.71
C GLU A 82 2.25 3.08 -16.53
N ASP A 83 1.96 4.37 -16.68
CA ASP A 83 2.97 5.45 -16.63
C ASP A 83 3.27 5.98 -15.22
N SER A 84 2.37 5.74 -14.25
CA SER A 84 2.52 6.24 -12.87
C SER A 84 2.32 5.18 -11.79
N GLY A 85 1.92 3.98 -12.22
CA GLY A 85 1.56 2.83 -11.40
C GLY A 85 2.67 2.38 -10.47
N VAL A 86 2.29 1.88 -9.30
CA VAL A 86 3.21 1.20 -8.38
C VAL A 86 3.20 -0.30 -8.66
N ILE A 87 4.35 -0.94 -8.48
CA ILE A 87 4.47 -2.39 -8.59
C ILE A 87 4.31 -3.06 -7.24
N ILE A 88 3.65 -4.21 -7.21
CA ILE A 88 3.65 -5.09 -6.03
C ILE A 88 5.01 -5.77 -5.96
N GLN A 89 5.87 -5.29 -5.06
CA GLN A 89 7.18 -5.86 -4.83
C GLN A 89 7.12 -7.12 -3.96
N ASN A 90 6.20 -7.16 -3.00
CA ASN A 90 6.02 -8.31 -2.11
C ASN A 90 4.56 -8.41 -1.66
N ARG A 91 4.17 -9.62 -1.25
CA ARG A 91 2.84 -9.93 -0.72
C ARG A 91 2.97 -10.92 0.43
N SER A 92 2.35 -10.58 1.56
CA SER A 92 2.26 -11.47 2.73
C SER A 92 0.80 -11.69 3.11
N ILE A 93 0.50 -12.91 3.56
CA ILE A 93 -0.85 -13.33 3.95
C ILE A 93 -0.78 -13.90 5.37
N ASP A 94 -1.53 -13.29 6.28
CA ASP A 94 -1.76 -13.82 7.62
C ASP A 94 -3.20 -14.35 7.70
N GLY A 95 -3.35 -15.68 7.65
CA GLY A 95 -4.65 -16.33 7.71
C GLY A 95 -5.31 -16.28 9.08
N ARG A 96 -4.55 -16.07 10.16
CA ARG A 96 -5.11 -15.94 11.52
C ARG A 96 -5.76 -14.58 11.70
N LEU A 97 -5.12 -13.54 11.18
CA LEU A 97 -5.60 -12.16 11.24
C LEU A 97 -6.50 -11.79 10.04
N LYS A 98 -6.72 -12.72 9.10
CA LYS A 98 -7.35 -12.46 7.80
C LYS A 98 -6.80 -11.18 7.16
N THR A 99 -5.48 -11.06 7.07
CA THR A 99 -4.81 -9.85 6.56
C THR A 99 -3.95 -10.18 5.34
N ILE A 100 -4.07 -9.38 4.29
CA ILE A 100 -3.17 -9.37 3.14
C ILE A 100 -2.39 -8.06 3.16
N THR A 101 -1.06 -8.16 3.22
CA THR A 101 -0.17 -7.00 3.18
C THR A 101 0.55 -6.95 1.85
N PHE A 102 0.41 -5.83 1.13
CA PHE A 102 1.11 -5.57 -0.12
C PHE A 102 2.26 -4.60 0.14
N THR A 103 3.48 -5.00 -0.20
CA THR A 103 4.61 -4.07 -0.29
C THR A 103 4.65 -3.49 -1.69
N ILE A 104 4.48 -2.18 -1.79
CA ILE A 104 4.45 -1.46 -3.07
C ILE A 104 5.74 -0.66 -3.29
N SER A 105 6.15 -0.55 -4.55
CA SER A 105 7.33 0.22 -4.98
C SER A 105 7.05 1.04 -6.23
N ILE A 106 7.85 2.08 -6.42
CA ILE A 106 8.09 2.71 -7.74
C ILE A 106 9.15 1.96 -8.53
#